data_AF-A0A8W8M7A4-F1
#
_entry.id   AF-A0A8W8M7A4-F1
#
_cell.length_a   1.000
_cell.length_b   1.000
_cell.length_c   1.000
_cell.angle_alpha   90.00
_cell.angle_beta   90.00
_cell.angle_gamma   90.00
#
_symmetry.space_group_name_H-M   'P 1'
#
loop_
_entity.id
_entity.type
_entity.pdbx_description
1 polymer ?
#
loop_
_entity_poly.entity_id
_entity_poly.type
_entity_poly.pdbx_seq_one_letter_code
_entity_poly.pdbx_strand_id
1 'polypeptide(L)' 'SSVSWSPVNQYLFISGSYDTVMKLWDTRSPKAPLYNMSGHEEKILAVDWSIPSLLLSGAADNHLKVFQYNDEKHGT' A
#
# COMPACT_ATOMS: atom_id res chain seq x y z
N SER A 1 -11.20 -5.08 5.51
CA SER A 1 -10.21 -4.98 4.42
C SER A 1 -10.46 -3.68 3.67
N SER A 2 -9.41 -3.10 3.08
CA SER A 2 -9.45 -1.78 2.43
C SER A 2 -8.53 -1.76 1.20
N VAL A 3 -8.82 -0.90 0.23
CA VAL A 3 -8.01 -0.71 -1.00
C VAL A 3 -7.98 0.78 -1.34
N SER A 4 -6.86 1.25 -1.89
CA SER A 4 -6.73 2.63 -2.39
C SER A 4 -5.86 2.66 -3.64
N TRP A 5 -6.31 3.38 -4.67
CA TRP A 5 -5.58 3.55 -5.92
C TRP A 5 -4.53 4.63 -5.79
N SER A 6 -3.42 4.48 -6.52
CA SER A 6 -2.47 5.58 -6.64
C SER A 6 -3.15 6.79 -7.27
N PRO A 7 -2.97 8.00 -6.71
CA PRO A 7 -3.52 9.23 -7.27
C PRO A 7 -2.79 9.68 -8.54
N VAL A 8 -1.62 9.09 -8.85
CA VAL A 8 -0.75 9.51 -9.96
C VAL A 8 -0.51 8.40 -10.99
N ASN A 9 -0.45 7.13 -10.58
CA ASN A 9 -0.17 6.01 -11.48
C ASN A 9 -1.39 5.08 -11.58
N GLN A 10 -2.09 5.14 -12.71
CA GLN A 10 -3.31 4.35 -12.94
C GLN A 10 -3.14 2.83 -12.84
N TYR A 11 -1.90 2.32 -12.89
CA TYR A 11 -1.64 0.88 -12.79
C TYR A 11 -1.40 0.41 -11.36
N LEU A 12 -1.18 1.33 -10.41
CA LEU A 12 -0.79 1.01 -9.04
C LEU A 12 -1.93 1.19 -8.05
N PHE A 13 -2.02 0.27 -7.09
CA PHE A 13 -2.92 0.38 -5.94
C PHE A 13 -2.36 -0.35 -4.72
N ILE A 14 -2.78 0.07 -3.54
CA ILE A 14 -2.50 -0.62 -2.28
C ILE A 14 -3.74 -1.34 -1.75
N SER A 15 -3.50 -2.40 -0.99
CA SER A 15 -4.54 -3.15 -0.29
C SER A 15 -4.09 -3.49 1.13
N GLY A 16 -5.01 -3.41 2.10
CA GLY A 16 -4.83 -3.86 3.46
C GLY A 16 -5.80 -4.98 3.84
N SER A 17 -5.28 -6.02 4.52
CA SER A 17 -6.03 -7.22 4.85
C SER A 17 -5.85 -7.64 6.32
N TYR A 18 -6.57 -8.69 6.72
CA TYR A 18 -6.52 -9.29 8.05
C TYR A 18 -5.28 -10.18 8.24
N ASP A 19 -4.49 -10.39 7.19
CA ASP A 19 -3.18 -11.04 7.23
C ASP A 19 -2.07 -10.11 7.77
N THR A 20 -2.44 -8.93 8.27
CA THR A 20 -1.58 -7.88 8.86
C THR A 20 -0.58 -7.25 7.89
N VAL A 21 -0.67 -7.54 6.60
CA VAL A 21 0.25 -7.05 5.56
C VAL A 21 -0.47 -6.07 4.64
N MET A 22 0.11 -4.88 4.46
CA MET A 22 -0.28 -3.99 3.37
C MET A 22 0.49 -4.37 2.11
N LYS A 23 -0.18 -4.43 0.97
CA LYS A 23 0.40 -4.88 -0.31
C LYS A 23 0.28 -3.79 -1.35
N LEU A 24 1.33 -3.58 -2.14
CA LEU A 24 1.34 -2.71 -3.32
C LEU A 24 1.28 -3.59 -4.58
N TRP A 25 0.40 -3.26 -5.51
CA TRP A 25 0.12 -4.03 -6.71
C TRP A 25 0.32 -3.21 -7.98
N ASP A 26 0.65 -3.90 -9.08
CA ASP A 26 0.64 -3.36 -10.44
C ASP A 26 -0.29 -4.21 -11.30
N THR A 27 -1.32 -3.59 -11.88
CA THR A 27 -2.31 -4.27 -12.71
C THR A 27 -1.73 -4.86 -14.00
N ARG A 28 -0.58 -4.38 -14.45
CA ARG A 28 0.16 -4.93 -15.61
C ARG A 28 0.87 -6.23 -15.28
N SER A 29 1.10 -6.51 -13.99
CA SER A 29 1.74 -7.74 -13.49
C SER A 29 0.96 -8.32 -12.30
N PRO A 30 -0.27 -8.83 -12.51
CA PRO A 30 -1.22 -9.12 -11.44
C PRO A 30 -0.93 -10.40 -10.65
N LYS A 31 0.09 -11.18 -11.02
CA LYS A 31 0.37 -12.49 -10.40
C LYS A 31 0.83 -12.39 -8.94
N ALA A 32 1.45 -11.28 -8.56
CA ALA A 32 2.01 -11.07 -7.24
C ALA A 32 2.07 -9.57 -6.92
N PRO A 33 2.02 -9.19 -5.64
CA PRO A 33 2.25 -7.81 -5.25
C PRO A 33 3.70 -7.42 -5.54
N LEU A 34 3.91 -6.14 -5.88
CA LEU A 34 5.24 -5.56 -6.00
C LEU A 34 5.95 -5.52 -4.64
N TYR A 35 5.21 -5.17 -3.58
CA TYR A 35 5.77 -5.07 -2.23
C TYR A 35 4.79 -5.57 -1.17
N ASN A 36 5.36 -6.16 -0.13
CA ASN A 36 4.68 -6.48 1.12
C ASN A 36 5.24 -5.56 2.22
N MET A 37 4.37 -4.76 2.82
CA MET A 37 4.67 -3.82 3.89
C MET A 37 4.15 -4.42 5.19
N SER A 38 5.04 -5.13 5.86
CA SER A 38 4.78 -5.83 7.12
C SER A 38 5.07 -4.94 8.33
N GLY A 39 4.55 -5.36 9.48
CA GLY A 39 4.89 -4.79 10.78
C GLY A 39 3.69 -4.47 11.64
N HIS A 40 2.47 -4.52 11.11
CA HIS A 40 1.28 -4.53 11.94
C HIS A 40 1.17 -5.88 12.64
N GLU A 41 0.74 -5.84 13.90
CA GLU A 41 0.56 -7.04 14.73
C GLU A 41 -0.90 -7.53 14.68
N GLU A 42 -1.79 -6.69 14.17
CA GLU A 42 -3.22 -6.96 14.05
C GLU A 42 -3.78 -6.56 12.68
N LYS A 43 -5.06 -6.87 12.48
CA LYS A 43 -5.79 -6.66 11.21
C LYS A 43 -5.69 -5.21 10.72
N ILE A 44 -5.33 -5.03 9.46
CA ILE A 44 -5.40 -3.72 8.80
C ILE A 44 -6.86 -3.40 8.48
N LEU A 45 -7.31 -2.24 8.95
CA LEU A 45 -8.70 -1.79 8.83
C LEU A 45 -8.86 -0.73 7.73
N ALA A 46 -7.84 0.09 7.52
CA ALA A 46 -7.83 1.16 6.53
C ALA A 46 -6.45 1.29 5.86
N VAL A 47 -6.45 1.65 4.58
CA VAL A 47 -5.25 2.05 3.83
C VAL A 47 -5.54 3.34 3.07
N ASP A 48 -4.50 4.15 2.87
CA ASP A 48 -4.60 5.36 2.05
C ASP A 48 -3.28 5.68 1.33
N TRP A 49 -3.37 6.41 0.22
CA TRP A 49 -2.24 6.80 -0.62
C TRP A 49 -2.20 8.32 -0.77
N SER A 50 -1.27 8.95 -0.06
CA SER A 50 -1.06 10.40 -0.13
C SER A 50 -0.16 10.80 -1.31
N ILE A 51 -0.45 11.96 -1.87
CA ILE A 51 0.46 12.68 -2.77
C ILE A 51 1.57 13.32 -1.90
N PRO A 52 2.86 13.26 -2.29
CA PRO A 52 3.39 12.65 -3.51
C PRO A 52 3.65 11.14 -3.43
N SER A 53 3.98 10.59 -2.26
CA SER A 53 4.60 9.26 -2.19
C SER A 53 4.42 8.52 -0.86
N LEU A 54 3.43 8.87 -0.02
CA LEU A 54 3.23 8.18 1.27
C LEU A 54 2.10 7.15 1.17
N LEU A 55 2.39 5.95 1.65
CA LEU A 55 1.42 4.88 1.84
C LEU A 55 1.13 4.76 3.33
N LEU A 56 -0.16 4.72 3.67
CA LEU A 56 -0.65 4.78 5.04
C LEU A 56 -1.46 3.53 5.34
N SER A 57 -1.28 2.97 6.53
CA SER A 57 -2.13 1.88 7.03
C SER A 57 -2.51 2.11 8.49
N GLY A 58 -3.78 1.91 8.80
CA GLY A 58 -4.31 1.90 10.16
C GLY A 58 -4.85 0.51 10.51
N ALA A 59 -4.47 -0.01 11.68
CA ALA A 59 -4.81 -1.36 12.10
C ALA A 59 -5.42 -1.40 13.51
N ALA A 60 -5.94 -2.58 13.88
CA ALA A 60 -6.51 -2.85 15.20
C ALA A 60 -5.45 -2.94 16.33
N ASP A 61 -4.16 -2.84 16.00
CA ASP A 61 -3.05 -2.74 16.96
C ASP A 61 -2.92 -1.32 17.55
N ASN A 62 -3.86 -0.43 17.25
CA ASN A 62 -3.87 0.99 17.62
C ASN A 62 -2.71 1.81 17.04
N HIS A 63 -2.03 1.30 16.02
CA HIS A 63 -0.96 2.01 15.34
C HIS A 63 -1.34 2.41 13.92
N LEU A 64 -0.79 3.54 13.50
CA LEU A 64 -0.70 3.94 12.11
C LEU A 64 0.73 3.71 11.64
N LYS A 65 0.88 3.15 10.44
CA LYS A 65 2.18 3.01 9.78
C LYS A 65 2.22 3.83 8.51
N VAL A 66 3.40 4.39 8.27
CA VAL A 66 3.71 5.23 7.11
C VAL A 66 4.87 4.59 6.37
N PHE A 67 4.72 4.41 5.07
CA PHE A 67 5.76 3.92 4.18
C PHE A 67 5.99 4.94 3.07
N GLN A 68 7.25 5.10 2.66
CA GLN A 68 7.59 5.91 1.50
C GLN A 68 7.67 5.03 0.24
N TYR A 69 7.06 5.52 -0.83
CA TYR A 69 7.14 4.93 -2.16
C TYR A 69 7.75 5.94 -3.13
N ASN A 70 9.03 5.78 -3.45
CA ASN A 70 9.64 6.61 -4.49
C ASN A 70 9.52 5.88 -5.84
N ASP A 71 8.78 6.48 -6.77
CA ASP A 71 8.75 6.01 -8.15
C ASP A 71 10.03 6.47 -8.87
N GLU A 72 11.18 5.91 -8.51
CA GLU A 72 12.48 6.37 -9.03
C GLU A 72 12.78 5.92 -10.46
N LYS A 73 11.85 5.28 -11.17
CA LYS A 73 12.10 4.85 -12.56
C LYS A 73 10.83 5.00 -13.36
N HIS A 74 10.83 5.92 -14.32
CA HIS A 74 10.24 5.85 -15.68
C HIS A 74 10.34 7.20 -16.44
N GLY A 75 11.20 8.13 -16.04
CA GLY A 75 11.45 9.39 -16.75
C GLY A 75 12.92 9.57 -17.15
N THR A 76 13.36 8.78 -18.14
CA THR A 76 14.34 9.06 -19.23
C THR A 76 14.73 7.75 -19.90
#